data_AF-A0A3N5LG14-F1
#
_entry.id   AF-A0A3N5LG14-F1
#
_cell.length_a   1.000
_cell.length_b   1.000
_cell.length_c   1.000
_cell.angle_alpha   90.00
_cell.angle_beta   90.00
_cell.angle_gamma   90.00
#
_symmetry.space_group_name_H-M   'P 1'
#
loop_
_entity.id
_entity.type
_entity.pdbx_description
1 polymer ?
#
loop_
_entity_poly.entity_id
_entity_poly.type
_entity_poly.pdbx_seq_one_letter_code
_entity_poly.pdbx_strand_id
1 'polypeptide(L)'
;MTKGRTALFVIILVAVAFLSGLLIGYWEVRDARQSLEIAEQQRDSLRLQGQLSRIRDLAALMYVETSRRNYGLGSEYADRYFKEVERLGKSGVPDPIRSSMTELMGRREAVTASLARAEPGATQQVQALFLDTYHRTQLEDAGQASARPE
;
A
#
# COMPACT_ATOMS: atom_id res chain seq x y z
N MET A 1 -0.69 34.82 63.84
CA MET A 1 -1.66 34.28 62.87
C MET A 1 -1.03 34.04 61.48
N THR A 2 0.17 33.45 61.39
CA THR A 2 0.92 33.30 60.10
C THR A 2 0.90 31.87 59.55
N LYS A 3 0.78 30.85 60.41
CA LYS A 3 0.82 29.42 60.05
C LYS A 3 -0.26 28.99 59.03
N GLY A 4 -1.47 29.56 59.12
CA GLY A 4 -2.57 29.24 58.19
C GLY A 4 -2.37 29.77 56.77
N ARG A 5 -1.72 30.94 56.63
CA ARG A 5 -1.38 31.51 55.30
C ARG A 5 -0.30 30.71 54.61
N THR A 6 0.71 30.25 55.35
CA THR A 6 1.78 29.41 54.81
C THR A 6 1.25 28.04 54.36
N ALA A 7 0.37 27.41 55.16
CA ALA A 7 -0.25 26.14 54.80
C ALA A 7 -1.10 26.25 53.53
N LEU A 8 -1.90 27.32 53.39
CA LEU A 8 -2.70 27.56 52.19
C LEU A 8 -1.82 27.75 50.94
N PHE A 9 -0.70 28.48 51.07
CA PHE A 9 0.24 28.71 49.98
C PHE A 9 0.89 27.40 49.49
N VAL A 10 1.26 26.52 50.41
CA VAL A 10 1.85 25.21 50.08
C VAL A 10 0.83 24.32 49.36
N ILE A 11 -0.43 24.29 49.80
CA ILE A 11 -1.48 23.51 49.15
C ILE A 11 -1.73 23.99 47.72
N ILE A 12 -1.77 25.31 47.50
CA ILE A 12 -1.93 25.89 46.16
C ILE A 12 -0.76 25.52 45.26
N LEU A 13 0.48 25.58 45.76
CA LEU A 13 1.66 25.19 44.98
C LEU A 13 1.64 23.70 44.57
N VAL A 14 1.23 22.81 45.47
CA VAL A 14 1.09 21.38 45.16
C VAL A 14 -0.01 21.15 44.12
N ALA A 15 -1.15 21.84 44.25
CA ALA A 15 -2.24 21.75 43.29
C ALA A 15 -1.83 22.26 41.90
N VAL A 16 -1.13 23.40 41.82
CA VAL A 16 -0.64 23.95 40.56
C VAL A 16 0.38 23.01 39.91
N ALA A 17 1.35 22.49 40.67
CA ALA A 17 2.34 21.52 40.16
C ALA A 17 1.67 20.24 39.63
N PHE A 18 0.67 19.74 40.36
CA PHE A 18 -0.11 18.56 39.98
C PHE A 18 -0.93 18.81 38.70
N LEU A 19 -1.60 19.96 38.60
CA LEU A 19 -2.33 20.33 37.37
C LEU A 19 -1.36 20.53 36.20
N SER A 20 -0.23 21.19 36.39
CA SER A 20 0.74 21.40 35.30
C SER A 20 1.33 20.09 34.76
N GLY A 21 1.61 19.12 35.62
CA GLY A 21 2.05 17.78 35.18
C GLY A 21 0.97 17.02 34.42
N LEU A 22 -0.29 17.16 34.83
CA LEU A 22 -1.44 16.57 34.14
C LEU A 22 -1.69 17.20 32.76
N LEU A 23 -1.54 18.52 32.65
CA LEU A 23 -1.71 19.27 31.40
C LEU A 23 -0.59 18.97 30.40
N ILE A 24 0.67 18.91 30.82
CA ILE A 24 1.80 18.57 29.92
C ILE A 24 1.62 17.15 29.34
N GLY A 25 1.22 16.18 30.16
CA GLY A 25 1.00 14.80 29.70
C GLY A 25 -0.18 14.63 28.72
N TYR A 26 -1.16 15.53 28.73
CA TYR A 26 -2.32 15.44 27.83
C TYR A 26 -2.02 15.88 26.39
N TRP A 27 -1.05 16.79 26.22
CA TRP A 27 -0.66 17.31 24.90
C TRP A 27 0.30 16.35 24.20
N GLU A 28 1.24 15.76 24.96
CA GLU A 28 2.26 14.85 24.43
C GLU A 28 1.69 13.50 23.95
N VAL A 29 0.63 13.00 24.58
CA VAL A 29 -0.08 11.78 24.14
C VAL A 29 -0.87 12.01 22.85
N ARG A 30 -1.31 13.24 22.58
CA ARG A 30 -2.10 13.57 21.39
C ARG A 30 -1.20 13.70 20.16
N ASP A 31 -0.06 14.39 20.30
CA ASP A 31 0.95 14.49 19.24
C ASP A 31 1.61 13.13 18.94
N ALA A 32 1.89 12.33 19.97
CA ALA A 32 2.44 10.99 19.77
C ALA A 32 1.46 10.08 19.00
N ARG A 33 0.16 10.11 19.31
CA ARG A 33 -0.86 9.36 18.55
C ARG A 33 -0.99 9.84 17.11
N GLN A 34 -1.01 11.15 16.89
CA GLN A 34 -1.12 11.71 15.54
C GLN A 34 0.11 11.37 14.69
N SER A 35 1.31 11.41 15.28
CA SER A 35 2.54 10.99 14.59
C SER A 35 2.57 9.49 14.26
N LEU A 36 2.01 8.64 15.14
CA LEU A 36 1.87 7.20 14.88
C LEU A 36 0.86 6.91 13.77
N GLU A 37 -0.30 7.56 13.79
CA GLU A 37 -1.32 7.40 12.74
C GLU A 37 -0.78 7.83 11.36
N ILE A 38 -0.05 8.96 11.30
CA ILE A 38 0.59 9.42 10.04
C ILE A 38 1.68 8.44 9.60
N ALA A 39 2.51 7.94 10.54
CA ALA A 39 3.55 6.98 10.22
C ALA A 39 2.97 5.63 9.73
N GLU A 40 1.88 5.15 10.32
CA GLU A 40 1.17 3.94 9.88
C GLU A 40 0.58 4.12 8.49
N GLN A 41 -0.11 5.23 8.22
CA GLN A 41 -0.64 5.55 6.89
C GLN A 41 0.46 5.65 5.82
N GLN A 42 1.59 6.27 6.16
CA GLN A 42 2.75 6.33 5.26
C GLN A 42 3.32 4.94 4.99
N ARG A 43 3.45 4.09 6.01
CA ARG A 43 3.96 2.72 5.84
C ARG A 43 3.02 1.87 4.98
N ASP A 44 1.73 1.98 5.18
CA ASP A 44 0.74 1.22 4.41
C ASP A 44 0.68 1.66 2.95
N SER A 45 0.74 2.97 2.68
CA SER A 45 0.82 3.49 1.30
C SER A 45 2.13 3.07 0.60
N LEU A 46 3.28 3.20 1.26
CA LEU A 46 4.57 2.73 0.74
C LEU A 46 4.56 1.23 0.43
N ARG A 47 3.97 0.44 1.33
CA ARG A 47 3.85 -1.01 1.14
C ARG A 47 2.97 -1.35 -0.05
N LEU A 48 1.86 -0.64 -0.22
CA LEU A 48 0.94 -0.80 -1.35
C LEU A 48 1.63 -0.43 -2.67
N GLN A 49 2.31 0.71 -2.74
CA GLN A 49 3.09 1.12 -3.91
C GLN A 49 4.15 0.08 -4.29
N GLY A 50 4.86 -0.49 -3.30
CA GLY A 50 5.83 -1.56 -3.53
C GLY A 50 5.20 -2.83 -4.10
N GLN A 51 3.96 -3.16 -3.70
CA GLN A 51 3.21 -4.30 -4.24
C GLN A 51 2.74 -4.03 -5.67
N LEU A 52 2.21 -2.84 -5.95
CA LEU A 52 1.80 -2.43 -7.31
C LEU A 52 3.00 -2.40 -8.27
N SER A 53 4.15 -1.87 -7.83
CA SER A 53 5.38 -1.88 -8.64
C SER A 53 5.83 -3.31 -8.94
N ARG A 54 5.77 -4.23 -7.97
CA ARG A 54 6.12 -5.63 -8.18
C ARG A 54 5.24 -6.29 -9.24
N ILE A 55 3.94 -6.02 -9.22
CA ILE A 55 3.00 -6.53 -10.24
C ILE A 55 3.37 -5.99 -11.62
N ARG A 56 3.67 -4.68 -11.72
CA ARG A 56 4.14 -4.04 -12.95
C ARG A 56 5.44 -4.63 -13.48
N ASP A 57 6.41 -4.87 -12.60
CA ASP A 57 7.71 -5.44 -12.97
C ASP A 57 7.57 -6.89 -13.46
N LEU A 58 6.73 -7.70 -12.80
CA LEU A 58 6.44 -9.06 -13.25
C LEU A 58 5.74 -9.08 -14.62
N ALA A 59 4.82 -8.15 -14.87
CA ALA A 59 4.18 -8.01 -16.17
C ALA A 59 5.18 -7.61 -17.26
N ALA A 60 6.11 -6.69 -16.95
CA ALA A 60 7.18 -6.28 -17.86
C ALA A 60 8.12 -7.45 -18.18
N LEU A 61 8.57 -8.20 -17.18
CA LEU A 61 9.43 -9.38 -17.36
C LEU A 61 8.74 -10.47 -18.18
N MET A 62 7.48 -10.76 -17.88
CA MET A 62 6.66 -11.68 -18.66
C MET A 62 6.59 -11.25 -20.13
N TYR A 63 6.34 -9.97 -20.41
CA TYR A 63 6.31 -9.43 -21.77
C TYR A 63 7.66 -9.55 -22.48
N VAL A 64 8.75 -9.17 -21.82
CA VAL A 64 10.10 -9.27 -22.41
C VAL A 64 10.43 -10.71 -22.77
N GLU A 65 10.22 -11.67 -21.86
CA GLU A 65 10.54 -13.07 -22.14
C GLU A 65 9.63 -13.68 -23.21
N THR A 66 8.34 -13.35 -23.19
CA THR A 66 7.40 -13.81 -24.23
C THR A 66 7.76 -13.21 -25.60
N SER A 67 8.19 -11.95 -25.66
CA SER A 67 8.66 -11.30 -26.90
C SER A 67 9.93 -11.96 -27.46
N ARG A 68 10.76 -12.51 -26.57
CA ARG A 68 11.94 -13.31 -26.92
C ARG A 68 11.60 -14.77 -27.23
N ARG A 69 10.32 -15.12 -27.31
CA ARG A 69 9.79 -16.48 -27.50
C ARG A 69 10.18 -17.46 -26.39
N ASN A 70 10.54 -16.95 -25.22
CA ASN A 70 10.82 -17.74 -24.03
C ASN A 70 9.53 -17.95 -23.22
N TYR A 71 8.62 -18.75 -23.78
CA TYR A 71 7.30 -18.99 -23.18
C TYR A 71 7.36 -19.76 -21.86
N GLY A 72 8.42 -20.53 -21.63
CA GLY A 72 8.66 -21.22 -20.35
C GLY A 72 8.88 -20.23 -19.21
N LEU A 73 9.82 -19.29 -19.39
CA LEU A 73 10.07 -18.24 -18.40
C LEU A 73 8.92 -17.22 -18.34
N GLY A 74 8.27 -16.95 -19.47
CA GLY A 74 7.02 -16.18 -19.51
C GLY A 74 5.92 -16.80 -18.65
N SER A 75 5.75 -18.13 -18.69
CA SER A 75 4.79 -18.87 -17.85
C SER A 75 5.14 -18.79 -16.36
N GLU A 76 6.42 -18.86 -16.03
CA GLU A 76 6.89 -18.69 -14.65
C GLU A 76 6.57 -17.28 -14.12
N TYR A 77 6.84 -16.24 -14.91
CA TYR A 77 6.48 -14.88 -14.54
C TYR A 77 4.96 -14.67 -14.48
N ALA A 78 4.18 -15.33 -15.35
CA ALA A 78 2.72 -15.30 -15.30
C ALA A 78 2.19 -15.88 -13.97
N ASP A 79 2.70 -17.03 -13.53
CA ASP A 79 2.29 -17.63 -12.25
C ASP A 79 2.60 -16.72 -11.06
N ARG A 80 3.82 -16.14 -11.02
CA ARG A 80 4.20 -15.16 -10.00
C ARG A 80 3.34 -13.90 -10.05
N TYR A 81 3.05 -13.40 -11.24
CA TYR A 81 2.19 -12.24 -11.47
C TYR A 81 0.79 -12.48 -10.91
N PHE A 82 0.11 -13.56 -11.31
CA PHE A 82 -1.26 -13.83 -10.87
C PHE A 82 -1.35 -14.16 -9.38
N LYS A 83 -0.33 -14.80 -8.79
CA LYS A 83 -0.25 -14.97 -7.33
C LYS A 83 -0.21 -13.62 -6.60
N GLU A 84 0.54 -12.67 -7.13
CA GLU A 84 0.66 -11.35 -6.52
C GLU A 84 -0.62 -10.52 -6.69
N VAL A 85 -1.25 -10.58 -7.87
CA VAL A 85 -2.56 -9.96 -8.13
C VAL A 85 -3.64 -10.55 -7.22
N GLU A 86 -3.69 -11.88 -7.07
CA GLU A 86 -4.64 -12.56 -6.17
C GLU A 86 -4.40 -12.15 -4.71
N ARG A 87 -3.14 -12.12 -4.28
CA ARG A 87 -2.75 -11.69 -2.93
C ARG A 87 -3.24 -10.27 -2.66
N LEU A 88 -3.07 -9.36 -3.60
CA LEU A 88 -3.51 -7.98 -3.46
C LEU A 88 -5.04 -7.85 -3.50
N GLY A 89 -5.71 -8.58 -4.39
CA GLY A 89 -7.18 -8.61 -4.47
C GLY A 89 -7.86 -9.19 -3.21
N LYS A 90 -7.18 -10.07 -2.47
CA LYS A 90 -7.64 -10.59 -1.17
C LYS A 90 -7.19 -9.74 0.03
N SER A 91 -6.33 -8.76 -0.19
CA SER A 91 -5.86 -7.87 0.89
C SER A 91 -6.93 -6.82 1.22
N GLY A 92 -6.87 -6.24 2.42
CA GLY A 92 -7.73 -5.13 2.85
C GLY A 92 -7.43 -3.80 2.15
N VAL A 93 -7.13 -3.84 0.85
CA VAL A 93 -6.86 -2.67 0.01
C VAL A 93 -8.15 -1.94 -0.36
N PRO A 94 -8.06 -0.66 -0.75
CA PRO A 94 -9.17 0.12 -1.27
C PRO A 94 -9.92 -0.57 -2.42
N ASP A 95 -11.24 -0.36 -2.49
CA ASP A 95 -12.11 -1.01 -3.48
C ASP A 95 -11.71 -0.79 -4.95
N PRO A 96 -11.24 0.40 -5.39
CA PRO A 96 -10.77 0.58 -6.77
C PRO A 96 -9.61 -0.35 -7.13
N ILE A 97 -8.65 -0.50 -6.21
CA ILE A 97 -7.49 -1.39 -6.40
C ILE A 97 -7.96 -2.85 -6.41
N ARG A 98 -8.85 -3.22 -5.48
CA ARG A 98 -9.43 -4.56 -5.45
C ARG A 98 -10.12 -4.91 -6.77
N SER A 99 -10.94 -4.01 -7.30
CA SER A 99 -11.63 -4.19 -8.58
C SER A 99 -10.65 -4.37 -9.74
N SER A 100 -9.62 -3.51 -9.82
CA SER A 100 -8.52 -3.66 -10.79
C SER A 100 -7.87 -5.03 -10.71
N MET A 101 -7.54 -5.53 -9.51
CA MET A 101 -6.91 -6.84 -9.35
C MET A 101 -7.85 -7.99 -9.73
N THR A 102 -9.15 -7.89 -9.42
CA THR A 102 -10.15 -8.88 -9.84
C THR A 102 -10.28 -8.94 -11.36
N GLU A 103 -10.32 -7.79 -12.04
CA GLU A 103 -10.38 -7.74 -13.51
C GLU A 103 -9.11 -8.32 -14.15
N LEU A 104 -7.93 -8.02 -13.59
CA LEU A 104 -6.66 -8.60 -14.04
C LEU A 104 -6.64 -10.12 -13.83
N MET A 105 -7.16 -10.62 -12.70
CA MET A 105 -7.30 -12.07 -12.45
C MET A 105 -8.19 -12.77 -13.48
N GLY A 106 -9.20 -12.08 -14.02
CA GLY A 106 -10.06 -12.61 -15.08
C GLY A 106 -9.29 -13.00 -16.36
N ARG A 107 -8.07 -12.50 -16.56
CA ARG A 107 -7.22 -12.81 -17.73
C ARG A 107 -6.31 -14.02 -17.52
N ARG A 108 -6.26 -14.60 -16.31
CA ARG A 108 -5.31 -15.66 -15.93
C ARG A 108 -5.38 -16.87 -16.85
N GLU A 109 -6.57 -17.40 -17.08
CA GLU A 109 -6.75 -18.63 -17.83
C GLU A 109 -6.32 -18.46 -19.29
N ALA A 110 -6.75 -17.37 -19.94
CA ALA A 110 -6.39 -17.07 -21.32
C ALA A 110 -4.88 -16.91 -21.51
N VAL A 111 -4.23 -16.14 -20.63
CA VAL A 111 -2.77 -15.90 -20.68
C VAL A 111 -1.99 -17.17 -20.38
N THR A 112 -2.40 -17.94 -19.36
CA THR A 112 -1.73 -19.20 -19.00
C THR A 112 -1.86 -20.22 -20.13
N ALA A 113 -3.03 -20.33 -20.74
CA ALA A 113 -3.26 -21.24 -21.85
C ALA A 113 -2.46 -20.85 -23.10
N SER A 114 -2.40 -19.56 -23.45
CA SER A 114 -1.66 -19.10 -24.63
C SER A 114 -0.14 -19.28 -24.45
N LEU A 115 0.39 -19.01 -23.25
CA LEU A 115 1.79 -19.27 -22.91
C LEU A 115 2.14 -20.76 -22.92
N ALA A 116 1.28 -21.61 -22.34
CA ALA A 116 1.50 -23.06 -22.30
C ALA A 116 1.52 -23.69 -23.71
N ARG A 117 0.74 -23.14 -24.64
CA ARG A 117 0.71 -23.59 -26.04
C ARG A 117 1.79 -22.98 -26.92
N ALA A 118 2.59 -22.03 -26.39
CA ALA A 118 3.60 -21.30 -27.13
C ALA A 118 3.08 -20.66 -28.44
N GLU A 119 1.82 -20.22 -28.43
CA GLU A 119 1.17 -19.68 -29.62
C GLU A 119 1.74 -18.30 -29.98
N PRO A 120 1.84 -17.95 -31.29
CA PRO A 120 2.30 -16.62 -31.71
C PRO A 120 1.47 -15.46 -31.12
N GLY A 121 0.19 -15.71 -30.81
CA GLY A 121 -0.70 -14.74 -30.18
C GLY A 121 -0.45 -14.49 -28.69
N ALA A 122 0.34 -15.34 -28.02
CA ALA A 122 0.64 -15.19 -26.60
C ALA A 122 1.35 -13.86 -26.29
N THR A 123 2.28 -13.45 -27.16
CA THR A 123 2.98 -12.16 -27.01
C THR A 123 2.02 -10.97 -27.03
N GLN A 124 1.01 -10.98 -27.90
CA GLN A 124 0.01 -9.91 -27.98
C GLN A 124 -0.90 -9.90 -26.75
N GLN A 125 -1.32 -11.07 -26.26
CA GLN A 125 -2.11 -11.16 -25.02
C GLN A 125 -1.33 -10.64 -23.81
N VAL A 126 -0.06 -11.04 -23.69
CA VAL A 126 0.83 -10.59 -22.62
C VAL A 126 1.12 -9.09 -22.72
N GLN A 127 1.30 -8.56 -23.94
CA GLN A 127 1.46 -7.12 -24.16
C GLN A 127 0.23 -6.34 -23.70
N ALA A 128 -0.97 -6.81 -24.06
CA ALA A 128 -2.21 -6.18 -23.64
C ALA A 128 -2.40 -6.26 -22.12
N LEU A 129 -2.00 -7.36 -21.48
CA LEU A 129 -1.99 -7.48 -20.04
C LEU A 129 -1.02 -6.48 -19.40
N PHE A 130 0.22 -6.38 -19.90
CA PHE A 130 1.23 -5.45 -19.41
C PHE A 130 0.76 -3.98 -19.47
N LEU A 131 0.18 -3.55 -20.59
CA LEU A 131 -0.31 -2.19 -20.75
C LEU A 131 -1.47 -1.89 -19.79
N ASP A 132 -2.39 -2.84 -19.60
CA ASP A 132 -3.51 -2.71 -18.67
C ASP A 132 -3.02 -2.62 -17.21
N THR A 133 -2.08 -3.50 -16.81
CA THR A 133 -1.41 -3.44 -15.51
C THR A 133 -0.75 -2.09 -15.29
N TYR A 134 0.01 -1.60 -16.27
CA TYR A 134 0.73 -0.34 -16.16
C TYR A 134 -0.24 0.84 -15.98
N HIS A 135 -1.31 0.88 -16.77
CA HIS A 135 -2.31 1.93 -16.69
C HIS A 135 -3.00 1.96 -15.31
N ARG A 136 -3.46 0.80 -14.82
CA ARG A 136 -4.16 0.70 -13.52
C ARG A 136 -3.26 1.09 -12.35
N THR A 137 -2.04 0.55 -12.31
CA THR A 137 -1.08 0.85 -11.23
C THR A 137 -0.66 2.32 -11.21
N GLN A 138 -0.54 2.98 -12.37
CA GLN A 138 -0.26 4.41 -12.43
C GLN A 138 -1.41 5.29 -11.95
N LEU A 139 -2.66 4.95 -12.30
CA LEU A 139 -3.83 5.68 -11.82
C LEU A 139 -3.97 5.57 -10.29
N GLU A 140 -3.62 4.42 -9.74
CA GLU A 140 -3.65 4.15 -8.30
C GLU A 140 -2.54 4.90 -7.55
N ASP A 141 -1.33 5.00 -8.12
CA ASP A 141 -0.25 5.84 -7.62
C ASP A 141 -0.64 7.34 -7.64
N ALA A 142 -1.26 7.81 -8.73
CA ALA A 142 -1.70 9.19 -8.86
C ALA A 142 -2.82 9.55 -7.85
N GLY A 143 -3.79 8.63 -7.66
CA GLY A 143 -4.85 8.81 -6.67
C GLY A 143 -4.35 8.88 -5.23
N GLN A 144 -3.28 8.15 -4.89
CA GLN A 144 -2.62 8.24 -3.58
C GLN A 144 -1.78 9.50 -3.41
N ALA A 145 -1.12 9.99 -4.47
CA ALA A 145 -0.31 11.21 -4.41
C ALA A 145 -1.18 12.44 -4.08
N SER A 146 -2.41 12.50 -4.60
CA SER A 146 -3.39 13.55 -4.26
C SER A 146 -3.96 13.48 -2.84
N ALA A 147 -3.73 12.39 -2.10
CA ALA A 147 -4.22 12.20 -0.74
C ALA A 147 -3.17 12.55 0.35
N ARG A 148 -1.95 12.95 -0.03
CA ARG A 148 -0.95 13.47 0.92
C ARG A 148 -1.30 14.91 1.30
N PRO A 149 -1.55 15.24 2.57
CA PRO A 149 -1.47 16.62 3.02
C PRO A 149 0.00 17.08 2.91
N GLU A 150 0.21 18.29 2.37
CA GLU A 150 1.51 18.96 2.35
C GLU A 150 2.02 19.29 3.77
#